data_AF-A0A1M3M0X6-F1
#
_entry.id   AF-A0A1M3M0X6-F1
#
_cell.length_a   1.000
_cell.length_b   1.000
_cell.length_c   1.000
_cell.angle_alpha   90.00
_cell.angle_beta   90.00
_cell.angle_gamma   90.00
#
_symmetry.space_group_name_H-M   'P 1'
#
loop_
_entity.id
_entity.type
_entity.pdbx_description
1 polymer ?
#
loop_
_entity_poly.entity_id
_entity_poly.type
_entity_poly.pdbx_seq_one_letter_code
_entity_poly.pdbx_strand_id
1 'polypeptide(L)'
;MASRGPNLLRRSTNHVLDALLKAAENAWQGHPKEMAALRDIIKALEASSQFDEYYRRAYRELLDVVEQEKLEQRRTNAFGRLMVHDLGPLFEDGTLDRSILPNIFSFFHLVLGDDAGFYGEQCLKLVGELKADLGEDFTWDAYYESREAKLILWRTLTRIAGSFKRWDVRKDWFMKLMQYTPTTVSLGSNSFVTRDVDHDEPHVFNNHHFCAFFQALFSPLTAMNKADEDVFKREFGTDPHHLIGQFLVHLAACEI
;
A
#
# COMPACT_ATOMS: atom_id res chain seq x y z
N MET A 1 -5.39 2.97 14.35
CA MET A 1 -4.35 3.73 15.07
C MET A 1 -3.39 4.33 14.04
N ALA A 2 -3.54 5.61 13.69
CA ALA A 2 -2.77 6.27 12.61
C ALA A 2 -2.34 7.69 13.00
N SER A 3 -1.98 7.90 14.28
CA SER A 3 -1.69 9.24 14.82
C SER A 3 -0.21 9.49 15.11
N ARG A 4 0.71 8.55 14.83
CA ARG A 4 2.13 8.72 15.22
C ARG A 4 2.82 9.79 14.37
N GLY A 5 2.64 9.77 13.05
CA GLY A 5 3.16 10.81 12.15
C GLY A 5 2.64 12.23 12.49
N PRO A 6 1.31 12.44 12.58
CA PRO A 6 0.74 13.73 12.98
C PRO A 6 1.19 14.20 14.37
N ASN A 7 1.34 13.29 15.34
CA ASN A 7 1.84 13.64 16.68
C ASN A 7 3.31 14.04 16.69
N LEU A 8 4.15 13.41 15.85
CA LEU A 8 5.56 13.77 15.69
C LEU A 8 5.70 15.16 15.08
N LEU A 9 4.97 15.45 14.00
CA LEU A 9 4.92 16.80 13.40
C LEU A 9 4.50 17.84 14.43
N ARG A 10 3.42 17.58 15.18
CA ARG A 10 2.95 18.48 16.24
C ARG A 10 4.02 18.74 17.31
N ARG A 11 4.73 17.69 17.74
CA ARG A 11 5.83 17.81 18.72
C ARG A 11 6.98 18.63 18.13
N SER A 12 7.34 18.39 16.87
CA SER A 12 8.43 19.12 16.23
C SER A 12 8.12 20.61 16.08
N THR A 13 6.89 20.97 15.69
CA THR A 13 6.43 22.36 15.61
C THR A 13 6.44 23.03 16.98
N ASN A 14 5.95 22.37 18.03
CA ASN A 14 5.94 22.94 19.38
C ASN A 14 7.35 23.26 19.88
N HIS A 15 8.33 22.41 19.59
CA HIS A 15 9.71 22.65 20.00
C HIS A 15 10.34 23.87 19.29
N VAL A 16 9.97 24.13 18.03
CA VAL A 16 10.41 25.33 17.29
C VAL A 16 9.78 26.59 17.90
N LEU A 17 8.48 26.52 18.25
CA LEU A 17 7.77 27.62 18.92
C LEU A 17 8.35 27.93 20.31
N ASP A 18 8.72 26.91 21.09
CA ASP A 18 9.38 27.09 22.40
C ASP A 18 10.76 27.74 22.27
N ALA A 19 11.51 27.39 21.22
CA ALA A 19 12.81 28.00 20.95
C ALA A 19 12.67 29.47 20.51
N LEU A 20 11.66 29.78 19.69
CA LEU A 20 11.31 31.15 19.33
C LEU A 20 10.93 31.98 20.57
N LEU A 21 10.10 31.42 21.46
CA LEU A 21 9.71 32.06 22.71
C LEU A 21 10.93 32.38 23.58
N LYS A 22 11.84 31.42 23.79
CA LYS A 22 13.07 31.64 24.55
C LYS A 22 13.99 32.70 23.93
N ALA A 23 14.12 32.69 22.61
CA ALA A 23 14.92 33.68 21.89
C ALA A 23 14.33 35.10 22.05
N ALA A 24 13.00 35.22 21.97
CA ALA A 24 12.29 36.47 22.19
C ALA A 24 12.39 36.96 23.64
N GLU A 25 12.24 36.07 24.62
CA GLU A 25 12.40 36.40 26.05
C GLU A 25 13.80 36.93 26.36
N ASN A 26 14.84 36.29 25.81
CA ASN A 26 16.23 36.73 25.98
C ASN A 26 16.50 38.08 25.30
N ALA A 27 16.00 38.28 24.09
CA ALA A 27 16.19 39.52 23.34
C ALA A 27 15.47 40.73 23.96
N TRP A 28 14.39 40.48 24.70
CA TRP A 28 13.59 41.52 25.35
C TRP A 28 13.96 41.78 26.83
N GLN A 29 14.96 41.10 27.39
CA GLN A 29 15.41 41.40 28.76
C GLN A 29 15.89 42.85 28.86
N GLY A 30 15.07 43.71 29.46
CA GLY A 30 15.36 45.14 29.64
C GLY A 30 15.09 46.03 28.42
N HIS A 31 14.56 45.49 27.31
CA HIS A 31 14.30 46.21 26.07
C HIS A 31 12.79 46.23 25.71
N PRO A 32 12.31 47.28 25.00
CA PRO A 32 10.92 47.32 24.54
C PRO A 32 10.60 46.16 23.59
N LYS A 33 9.42 45.58 23.75
CA LYS A 33 8.93 44.47 22.91
C LYS A 33 8.50 44.99 21.55
N GLU A 34 9.43 45.05 20.61
CA GLU A 34 9.17 45.55 19.26
C GLU A 34 8.98 44.42 18.24
N MET A 35 8.06 44.62 17.30
CA MET A 35 7.81 43.66 16.23
C MET A 35 8.98 43.52 15.24
N ALA A 36 9.81 44.55 15.11
CA ALA A 36 11.03 44.48 14.31
C ALA A 36 11.99 43.42 14.88
N ALA A 37 12.23 43.45 16.20
CA ALA A 37 13.08 42.49 16.88
C ALA A 37 12.59 41.04 16.73
N LEU A 38 11.27 40.80 16.80
CA LEU A 38 10.73 39.46 16.57
C LEU A 38 10.98 38.97 15.14
N ARG A 39 10.85 39.85 14.13
CA ARG A 39 11.13 39.48 12.72
C ARG A 39 12.61 39.16 12.51
N ASP A 40 13.50 39.89 13.15
CA ASP A 40 14.94 39.64 13.06
C ASP A 40 15.32 38.31 13.74
N ILE A 41 14.68 37.98 14.88
CA ILE A 41 14.84 36.68 15.54
C ILE A 41 14.33 35.54 14.65
N ILE A 42 13.18 35.70 13.99
CA ILE A 42 12.65 34.70 13.05
C ILE A 42 13.61 34.50 11.87
N LYS A 43 14.12 35.58 11.26
CA LYS A 43 15.11 35.48 10.18
C LYS A 43 16.40 34.80 10.62
N ALA A 44 16.88 35.09 11.83
CA ALA A 44 18.06 34.44 12.39
C ALA A 44 17.82 32.94 12.66
N LEU A 45 16.61 32.58 13.11
CA LEU A 45 16.18 31.19 13.28
C LEU A 45 16.09 30.44 11.95
N GLU A 46 15.55 31.08 10.90
CA GLU A 46 15.47 30.53 9.54
C GLU A 46 16.86 30.27 8.93
N ALA A 47 17.85 31.11 9.26
CA ALA A 47 19.23 30.99 8.77
C ALA A 47 20.15 30.14 9.68
N SER A 48 19.62 29.56 10.76
CA SER A 48 20.40 28.86 11.77
C SER A 48 20.74 27.42 11.37
N SER A 49 22.03 27.10 11.32
CA SER A 49 22.51 25.74 11.06
C SER A 49 22.12 24.72 12.15
N GLN A 50 21.85 25.18 13.38
CA GLN A 50 21.32 24.31 14.45
C GLN A 50 19.88 23.88 14.16
N PHE A 51 19.08 24.73 13.51
CA PHE A 51 17.73 24.37 13.09
C PHE A 51 17.75 23.45 11.88
N ASP A 52 18.69 23.63 10.95
CA ASP A 52 18.88 22.68 9.85
C ASP A 52 19.13 21.25 10.34
N GLU A 53 20.01 21.09 11.33
CA GLU A 53 20.30 19.78 11.92
C GLU A 53 19.07 19.18 12.64
N TYR A 54 18.33 20.03 13.36
CA TYR A 54 17.08 19.65 14.01
C TYR A 54 16.01 19.20 13.00
N TYR A 55 15.79 19.96 11.92
CA TYR A 55 14.83 19.58 10.87
C TYR A 55 15.26 18.32 10.13
N ARG A 56 16.55 18.15 9.82
CA ARG A 56 17.08 16.90 9.24
C ARG A 56 16.86 15.70 10.14
N ARG A 57 16.96 15.88 11.46
CA ARG A 57 16.67 14.83 12.44
C ARG A 57 15.17 14.52 12.49
N ALA A 58 14.31 15.54 12.63
CA ALA A 58 12.86 15.37 12.65
C ALA A 58 12.35 14.72 11.35
N TYR A 59 12.95 15.07 10.21
CA TYR A 59 12.66 14.45 8.92
C TYR A 59 13.03 12.95 8.91
N ARG A 60 14.23 12.58 9.37
CA ARG A 60 14.63 11.16 9.49
C ARG A 60 13.68 10.38 10.42
N GLU A 61 13.37 10.93 11.59
CA GLU A 61 12.44 10.31 12.54
C GLU A 61 11.03 10.15 11.92
N LEU A 62 10.58 11.10 11.10
CA LEU A 62 9.31 10.99 10.37
C LEU A 62 9.35 9.87 9.33
N LEU A 63 10.45 9.76 8.57
CA LEU A 63 10.63 8.67 7.61
C LEU A 63 10.60 7.31 8.31
N ASP A 64 11.28 7.18 9.45
CA ASP A 64 11.30 5.95 10.24
C ASP A 64 9.90 5.60 10.76
N VAL A 65 9.13 6.58 11.25
CA VAL A 65 7.74 6.36 11.69
C VAL A 65 6.85 5.93 10.52
N VAL A 66 6.98 6.56 9.36
CA VAL A 66 6.23 6.20 8.15
C VAL A 66 6.60 4.78 7.69
N GLU A 67 7.87 4.41 7.75
CA GLU A 67 8.33 3.08 7.40
C GLU A 67 7.86 2.03 8.41
N GLN A 68 7.89 2.34 9.71
CA GLN A 68 7.31 1.49 10.75
C GLN A 68 5.79 1.35 10.61
N GLU A 69 5.05 2.42 10.31
CA GLU A 69 3.61 2.33 10.03
C GLU A 69 3.33 1.51 8.77
N LYS A 70 4.15 1.63 7.72
CA LYS A 70 4.06 0.76 6.54
C LYS A 70 4.35 -0.70 6.89
N LEU A 71 5.34 -0.98 7.75
CA LEU A 71 5.67 -2.33 8.21
C LEU A 71 4.57 -2.91 9.12
N GLU A 72 4.02 -2.10 10.03
CA GLU A 72 2.88 -2.47 10.89
C GLU A 72 1.61 -2.72 10.05
N GLN A 73 1.31 -1.88 9.06
CA GLN A 73 0.24 -2.12 8.09
C GLN A 73 0.49 -3.38 7.26
N ARG A 74 1.72 -3.65 6.81
CA ARG A 74 2.06 -4.93 6.14
C ARG A 74 1.85 -6.14 7.06
N ARG A 75 1.96 -5.97 8.38
CA ARG A 75 1.68 -7.02 9.37
C ARG A 75 0.18 -7.20 9.64
N THR A 76 -0.64 -6.17 9.45
CA THR A 76 -2.09 -6.20 9.72
C THR A 76 -2.99 -6.23 8.48
N ASN A 77 -2.44 -6.06 7.27
CA ASN A 77 -3.21 -6.04 6.02
C ASN A 77 -3.67 -7.45 5.60
N ALA A 78 -4.72 -7.94 6.25
CA ALA A 78 -5.32 -9.26 5.97
C ALA A 78 -5.77 -9.39 4.51
N PHE A 79 -6.40 -8.34 3.96
CA PHE A 79 -6.83 -8.33 2.56
C PHE A 79 -5.65 -8.37 1.59
N GLY A 80 -4.60 -7.57 1.83
CA GLY A 80 -3.40 -7.61 1.01
C GLY A 80 -2.72 -8.97 1.05
N ARG A 81 -2.67 -9.64 2.21
CA ARG A 81 -2.17 -11.01 2.36
C ARG A 81 -2.97 -12.01 1.53
N LEU A 82 -4.31 -11.93 1.62
CA LEU A 82 -5.21 -12.76 0.82
C LEU A 82 -4.94 -12.59 -0.68
N MET A 83 -4.79 -11.36 -1.15
CA MET A 83 -4.61 -11.06 -2.57
C MET A 83 -3.23 -11.45 -3.14
N VAL A 84 -2.20 -11.58 -2.31
CA VAL A 84 -0.84 -11.94 -2.75
C VAL A 84 -0.45 -13.36 -2.36
N HIS A 85 -1.33 -14.10 -1.68
CA HIS A 85 -1.06 -15.46 -1.22
C HIS A 85 -0.65 -16.37 -2.38
N ASP A 86 -1.47 -16.42 -3.44
CA ASP A 86 -1.24 -17.30 -4.59
C ASP A 86 -0.08 -16.82 -5.47
N LEU A 87 0.43 -15.60 -5.25
CA LEU A 87 1.63 -15.09 -5.89
C LEU A 87 2.91 -15.51 -5.16
N GLY A 88 2.80 -16.08 -3.95
CA GLY A 88 3.92 -16.50 -3.10
C GLY A 88 5.02 -17.27 -3.86
N PRO A 89 4.68 -18.34 -4.60
CA PRO A 89 5.66 -19.11 -5.36
C PRO A 89 6.47 -18.28 -6.36
N LEU A 90 5.84 -17.30 -7.04
CA LEU A 90 6.52 -16.43 -8.01
C LEU A 90 7.53 -15.48 -7.35
N PHE A 91 7.34 -15.14 -6.08
CA PHE A 91 8.33 -14.36 -5.32
C PHE A 91 9.45 -15.22 -4.76
N GLU A 92 9.20 -16.52 -4.56
CA GLU A 92 10.18 -17.46 -4.03
C GLU A 92 11.14 -17.96 -5.11
N ASP A 93 10.62 -18.21 -6.32
CA ASP A 93 11.42 -18.63 -7.47
C ASP A 93 12.13 -17.47 -8.20
N GLY A 94 11.79 -16.22 -7.85
CA GLY A 94 12.40 -15.01 -8.42
C GLY A 94 11.78 -14.54 -9.73
N THR A 95 10.67 -15.14 -10.17
CA THR A 95 9.90 -14.64 -11.32
C THR A 95 9.39 -13.23 -11.08
N LEU A 96 8.96 -12.91 -9.86
CA LEU A 96 8.56 -11.57 -9.44
C LEU A 96 9.47 -11.05 -8.33
N ASP A 97 9.91 -9.80 -8.43
CA ASP A 97 10.67 -9.16 -7.36
C ASP A 97 9.72 -8.51 -6.33
N ARG A 98 10.02 -8.65 -5.03
CA ARG A 98 9.15 -8.09 -3.97
C ARG A 98 9.03 -6.56 -3.99
N SER A 99 9.92 -5.85 -4.69
CA SER A 99 9.83 -4.40 -4.92
C SER A 99 8.58 -3.98 -5.68
N ILE A 100 7.91 -4.89 -6.41
CA ILE A 100 6.67 -4.58 -7.14
C ILE A 100 5.42 -4.61 -6.26
N LEU A 101 5.51 -5.12 -5.03
CA LEU A 101 4.35 -5.22 -4.11
C LEU A 101 3.61 -3.88 -3.91
N PRO A 102 4.27 -2.72 -3.76
CA PRO A 102 3.58 -1.43 -3.73
C PRO A 102 2.73 -1.19 -4.98
N ASN A 103 3.25 -1.50 -6.17
CA ASN A 103 2.55 -1.32 -7.44
C ASN A 103 1.36 -2.28 -7.56
N ILE A 104 1.49 -3.51 -7.05
CA ILE A 104 0.38 -4.47 -6.94
C ILE A 104 -0.75 -3.90 -6.06
N PHE A 105 -0.42 -3.35 -4.88
CA PHE A 105 -1.45 -2.75 -4.01
C PHE A 105 -2.06 -1.49 -4.62
N SER A 106 -1.27 -0.67 -5.32
CA SER A 106 -1.80 0.46 -6.10
C SER A 106 -2.74 -0.01 -7.21
N PHE A 107 -2.42 -1.09 -7.91
CA PHE A 107 -3.31 -1.69 -8.90
C PHE A 107 -4.66 -2.11 -8.28
N PHE A 108 -4.63 -2.82 -7.15
CA PHE A 108 -5.87 -3.20 -6.47
C PHE A 108 -6.69 -1.98 -6.08
N HIS A 109 -6.06 -0.93 -5.55
CA HIS A 109 -6.77 0.31 -5.22
C HIS A 109 -7.37 0.99 -6.45
N LEU A 110 -6.64 1.05 -7.58
CA LEU A 110 -7.12 1.68 -8.82
C LEU A 110 -8.27 0.91 -9.48
N VAL A 111 -8.31 -0.42 -9.33
CA VAL A 111 -9.37 -1.26 -9.91
C VAL A 111 -10.60 -1.36 -9.01
N LEU A 112 -10.37 -1.45 -7.71
CA LEU A 112 -11.45 -1.66 -6.75
C LEU A 112 -12.04 -0.33 -6.25
N GLY A 113 -11.24 0.73 -6.15
CA GLY A 113 -11.68 1.98 -5.54
C GLY A 113 -12.06 1.77 -4.07
N ASP A 114 -13.21 2.31 -3.68
CA ASP A 114 -13.72 2.24 -2.30
C ASP A 114 -13.99 0.81 -1.81
N ASP A 115 -14.29 -0.12 -2.72
CA ASP A 115 -14.47 -1.54 -2.40
C ASP A 115 -13.25 -2.15 -1.71
N ALA A 116 -12.02 -1.67 -2.02
CA ALA A 116 -10.82 -2.18 -1.37
C ALA A 116 -10.84 -1.98 0.15
N GLY A 117 -11.37 -0.85 0.60
CA GLY A 117 -11.56 -0.57 2.04
C GLY A 117 -12.59 -1.51 2.65
N PHE A 118 -13.72 -1.69 1.96
CA PHE A 118 -14.80 -2.59 2.39
C PHE A 118 -14.35 -4.06 2.51
N TYR A 119 -13.57 -4.57 1.55
CA TYR A 119 -12.98 -5.91 1.64
C TYR A 119 -11.90 -5.98 2.74
N GLY A 120 -11.10 -4.93 2.89
CA GLY A 120 -10.13 -4.77 3.97
C GLY A 120 -10.76 -4.94 5.36
N GLU A 121 -11.85 -4.24 5.62
CA GLU A 121 -12.59 -4.32 6.89
C GLU A 121 -13.17 -5.71 7.14
N GLN A 122 -13.75 -6.35 6.11
CA GLN A 122 -14.27 -7.71 6.23
C GLN A 122 -13.17 -8.73 6.55
N CYS A 123 -12.02 -8.64 5.87
CA CYS A 123 -10.89 -9.51 6.15
C CYS A 123 -10.34 -9.30 7.56
N LEU A 124 -10.24 -8.05 8.03
CA LEU A 124 -9.81 -7.73 9.39
C LEU A 124 -10.77 -8.30 10.43
N LYS A 125 -12.08 -8.16 10.21
CA LYS A 125 -13.11 -8.72 11.07
C LYS A 125 -12.99 -10.25 11.14
N LEU A 126 -12.88 -10.91 9.98
CA LEU A 126 -12.74 -12.37 9.89
C LEU A 126 -11.49 -12.87 10.63
N VAL A 127 -10.33 -12.21 10.46
CA VAL A 127 -9.12 -12.56 11.23
C VAL A 127 -9.33 -12.37 12.73
N GLY A 128 -10.07 -11.35 13.15
CA GLY A 128 -10.45 -11.15 14.55
C GLY A 128 -11.30 -12.29 15.10
N GLU A 129 -12.31 -12.72 14.34
CA GLU A 129 -13.19 -13.85 14.68
C GLU A 129 -12.40 -15.15 14.76
N LEU A 130 -11.59 -15.47 13.74
CA LEU A 130 -10.76 -16.68 13.73
C LEU A 130 -9.77 -16.72 14.89
N LYS A 131 -9.18 -15.57 15.27
CA LYS A 131 -8.29 -15.50 16.45
C LYS A 131 -9.05 -15.68 17.76
N ALA A 132 -10.29 -15.22 17.85
CA ALA A 132 -11.13 -15.44 19.03
C ALA A 132 -11.53 -16.91 19.16
N ASP A 133 -11.82 -17.57 18.03
CA ASP A 133 -12.28 -18.96 17.99
C ASP A 133 -11.14 -19.97 18.16
N LEU A 134 -9.99 -19.75 17.51
CA LEU A 134 -8.84 -20.67 17.50
C LEU A 134 -7.79 -20.34 18.58
N GLY A 135 -7.79 -19.12 19.12
CA GLY A 135 -6.81 -18.70 20.12
C GLY A 135 -5.36 -18.84 19.64
N GLU A 136 -4.57 -19.65 20.35
CA GLU A 136 -3.16 -19.92 20.02
C GLU A 136 -2.98 -20.79 18.77
N ASP A 137 -4.00 -21.55 18.36
CA ASP A 137 -3.96 -22.42 17.18
C ASP A 137 -4.23 -21.65 15.87
N PHE A 138 -4.42 -20.32 15.93
CA PHE A 138 -4.62 -19.51 14.74
C PHE A 138 -3.40 -19.56 13.81
N THR A 139 -3.64 -19.97 12.56
CA THR A 139 -2.68 -19.87 11.46
C THR A 139 -3.26 -19.06 10.31
N TRP A 140 -2.38 -18.52 9.46
CA TRP A 140 -2.83 -17.85 8.24
C TRP A 140 -3.45 -18.83 7.25
N ASP A 141 -3.04 -20.10 7.25
CA ASP A 141 -3.65 -21.14 6.42
C ASP A 141 -5.12 -21.36 6.81
N ALA A 142 -5.44 -21.34 8.10
CA ALA A 142 -6.84 -21.40 8.56
C ALA A 142 -7.67 -20.20 8.04
N TYR A 143 -7.04 -19.03 7.90
CA TYR A 143 -7.67 -17.87 7.28
C TYR A 143 -7.84 -18.05 5.76
N TYR A 144 -6.84 -18.54 5.04
CA TYR A 144 -6.94 -18.75 3.58
C TYR A 144 -7.93 -19.85 3.20
N GLU A 145 -8.08 -20.87 4.05
CA GLU A 145 -9.04 -21.95 3.85
C GLU A 145 -10.48 -21.60 4.28
N SER A 146 -10.67 -20.49 5.03
CA SER A 146 -11.99 -20.01 5.41
C SER A 146 -12.83 -19.69 4.16
N ARG A 147 -14.06 -20.21 4.15
CA ARG A 147 -15.04 -19.95 3.09
C ARG A 147 -15.28 -18.45 2.90
N GLU A 148 -15.35 -17.71 3.99
CA GLU A 148 -15.58 -16.26 4.00
C GLU A 148 -14.41 -15.52 3.34
N ALA A 149 -13.16 -15.92 3.61
CA ALA A 149 -11.99 -15.35 2.93
C ALA A 149 -12.00 -15.68 1.43
N LYS A 150 -12.29 -16.93 1.06
CA LYS A 150 -12.43 -17.36 -0.33
C LYS A 150 -13.50 -16.55 -1.08
N LEU A 151 -14.66 -16.31 -0.46
CA LEU A 151 -15.72 -15.48 -1.06
C LEU A 151 -15.26 -14.03 -1.32
N ILE A 152 -14.52 -13.42 -0.38
CA ILE A 152 -13.95 -12.08 -0.58
C ILE A 152 -12.95 -12.07 -1.73
N LEU A 153 -12.07 -13.08 -1.80
CA LEU A 153 -11.12 -13.26 -2.89
C LEU A 153 -11.85 -13.38 -4.23
N TRP A 154 -12.84 -14.26 -4.34
CA TRP A 154 -13.59 -14.48 -5.58
C TRP A 154 -14.35 -13.23 -6.05
N ARG A 155 -15.00 -12.49 -5.15
CA ARG A 155 -15.64 -11.20 -5.47
C ARG A 155 -14.63 -10.18 -5.99
N THR A 156 -13.44 -10.17 -5.39
CA THR A 156 -12.36 -9.29 -5.82
C THR A 156 -11.84 -9.66 -7.21
N LEU A 157 -11.54 -10.95 -7.45
CA LEU A 157 -11.04 -11.45 -8.73
C LEU A 157 -12.03 -11.25 -9.88
N THR A 158 -13.33 -11.47 -9.63
CA THR A 158 -14.38 -11.21 -10.63
C THR A 158 -14.47 -9.72 -11.01
N ARG A 159 -14.34 -8.81 -10.03
CA ARG A 159 -14.24 -7.36 -10.30
C ARG A 159 -12.98 -7.01 -11.09
N ILE A 160 -11.84 -7.61 -10.74
CA ILE A 160 -10.58 -7.43 -11.47
C ILE A 160 -10.74 -7.87 -12.93
N ALA A 161 -11.23 -9.08 -13.18
CA ALA A 161 -11.49 -9.58 -14.53
C ALA A 161 -12.43 -8.66 -15.31
N GLY A 162 -13.50 -8.17 -14.66
CA GLY A 162 -14.43 -7.19 -15.23
C GLY A 162 -13.78 -5.86 -15.65
N SER A 163 -12.62 -5.51 -15.09
CA SER A 163 -11.86 -4.31 -15.49
C SER A 163 -11.02 -4.50 -16.77
N PHE A 164 -10.91 -5.72 -17.28
CA PHE A 164 -10.10 -6.08 -18.46
C PHE A 164 -10.93 -6.30 -19.73
N LYS A 165 -12.13 -5.71 -19.83
CA LYS A 165 -12.97 -5.77 -21.06
C LYS A 165 -12.24 -5.34 -22.33
N ARG A 166 -11.32 -4.37 -22.23
CA ARG A 166 -10.41 -3.95 -23.29
C ARG A 166 -9.01 -4.53 -23.02
N TRP A 167 -8.85 -5.83 -23.28
CA TRP A 167 -7.69 -6.62 -22.88
C TRP A 167 -6.35 -5.94 -23.19
N ASP A 168 -6.07 -5.63 -24.45
CA ASP A 168 -4.76 -5.12 -24.88
C ASP A 168 -4.40 -3.80 -24.19
N VAL A 169 -5.36 -2.88 -24.11
CA VAL A 169 -5.18 -1.56 -23.49
C VAL A 169 -4.97 -1.70 -21.98
N ARG A 170 -5.71 -2.59 -21.32
CA ARG A 170 -5.61 -2.78 -19.87
C ARG A 170 -4.36 -3.56 -19.47
N LYS A 171 -3.93 -4.50 -20.31
CA LYS A 171 -2.64 -5.18 -20.19
C LYS A 171 -1.47 -4.21 -20.31
N ASP A 172 -1.45 -3.38 -21.35
CA ASP A 172 -0.42 -2.33 -21.53
C ASP A 172 -0.39 -1.36 -20.33
N TRP A 173 -1.56 -0.89 -19.88
CA TRP A 173 -1.67 -0.05 -18.69
C TRP A 173 -1.12 -0.73 -17.43
N PHE A 174 -1.45 -2.00 -17.20
CA PHE A 174 -0.98 -2.75 -16.04
C PHE A 174 0.54 -2.92 -16.06
N MET A 175 1.12 -3.30 -17.20
CA MET A 175 2.58 -3.46 -17.32
C MET A 175 3.30 -2.14 -17.04
N LYS A 176 2.80 -1.01 -17.57
CA LYS A 176 3.33 0.33 -17.27
C LYS A 176 3.23 0.69 -15.79
N LEU A 177 2.13 0.33 -15.15
CA LEU A 177 1.94 0.54 -13.71
C LEU A 177 2.95 -0.27 -12.89
N MET A 178 3.23 -1.52 -13.28
CA MET A 178 4.21 -2.36 -12.58
C MET A 178 5.64 -1.85 -12.75
N GLN A 179 5.97 -1.24 -13.89
CA GLN A 179 7.27 -0.60 -14.16
C GLN A 179 7.42 0.79 -13.51
N TYR A 180 6.34 1.35 -12.94
CA TYR A 180 6.40 2.70 -12.39
C TYR A 180 7.17 2.71 -11.07
N THR A 181 8.29 3.42 -11.04
CA THR A 181 8.96 3.82 -9.81
C THR A 181 8.53 5.26 -9.48
N PRO A 182 7.83 5.51 -8.36
CA PRO A 182 7.50 6.87 -7.95
C PRO A 182 8.80 7.65 -7.67
N THR A 183 9.13 8.59 -8.56
CA THR A 183 10.25 9.51 -8.38
C THR A 183 9.89 10.70 -7.48
N THR A 184 8.61 10.88 -7.16
CA THR A 184 8.10 11.98 -6.35
C THR A 184 7.32 11.47 -5.15
N VAL A 185 7.72 11.90 -3.96
CA VAL A 185 6.99 11.66 -2.71
C VAL A 185 6.30 12.95 -2.32
N SER A 186 4.97 12.91 -2.16
CA SER A 186 4.23 14.05 -1.60
C SER A 186 4.47 14.12 -0.09
N LEU A 187 5.01 15.25 0.37
CA LEU A 187 5.16 15.59 1.80
C LEU A 187 3.95 16.40 2.32
N GLY A 188 2.94 16.64 1.49
CA GLY A 188 1.74 17.42 1.81
C GLY A 188 1.06 17.97 0.54
N SER A 189 -0.03 18.71 0.72
CA SER A 189 -0.92 19.16 -0.38
C SER A 189 -0.23 19.95 -1.49
N ASN A 190 0.92 20.59 -1.20
CA ASN A 190 1.69 21.40 -2.15
C ASN A 190 3.22 21.16 -2.08
N SER A 191 3.69 20.05 -1.50
CA SER A 191 5.13 19.76 -1.40
C SER A 191 5.43 18.38 -1.96
N PHE A 192 6.30 18.34 -2.96
CA PHE A 192 6.79 17.12 -3.58
C PHE A 192 8.32 17.12 -3.48
N VAL A 193 8.89 16.04 -2.97
CA VAL A 193 10.33 15.81 -3.03
C VAL A 193 10.59 14.81 -4.14
N THR A 194 11.36 15.23 -5.14
CA THR A 194 11.97 14.32 -6.10
C THR A 194 13.05 13.53 -5.38
N ARG A 195 12.87 12.22 -5.32
CA ARG A 195 13.93 11.30 -4.91
C ARG A 195 14.86 11.15 -6.10
N ASP A 196 16.15 11.43 -5.92
CA ASP A 196 17.15 10.99 -6.87
C ASP A 196 17.16 9.47 -6.84
N VAL A 197 16.66 8.88 -7.91
CA VAL A 197 16.61 7.44 -8.06
C VAL A 197 17.81 7.05 -8.91
N ASP A 198 18.90 6.67 -8.24
CA ASP A 198 19.99 5.93 -8.88
C ASP A 198 19.42 4.58 -9.32
N HIS A 199 19.08 4.46 -10.59
CA HIS A 199 18.78 3.19 -11.22
C HIS A 199 19.80 2.98 -12.33
N ASP A 200 20.77 2.11 -12.09
CA ASP A 200 21.67 1.61 -13.15
C ASP A 200 20.88 0.85 -14.23
N GLU A 201 19.70 0.26 -13.91
CA GLU A 201 18.78 -0.31 -14.90
C GLU A 201 17.29 -0.19 -14.47
N PRO A 202 16.36 0.11 -15.39
CA PRO A 202 14.92 0.17 -15.10
C PRO A 202 14.34 -1.22 -14.80
N HIS A 203 13.43 -1.30 -13.82
CA HIS A 203 12.69 -2.53 -13.53
C HIS A 203 11.82 -2.95 -14.73
N VAL A 204 12.09 -4.12 -15.31
CA VAL A 204 11.39 -4.61 -16.51
C VAL A 204 10.27 -5.58 -16.15
N PHE A 205 9.03 -5.11 -16.16
CA PHE A 205 7.83 -5.95 -16.08
C PHE A 205 7.26 -6.20 -17.48
N ASN A 206 7.74 -7.25 -18.15
CA ASN A 206 7.33 -7.66 -19.50
C ASN A 206 6.06 -8.55 -19.54
N ASN A 207 5.76 -9.09 -20.73
CA ASN A 207 4.63 -9.98 -20.98
C ASN A 207 4.67 -11.28 -20.16
N HIS A 208 5.85 -11.88 -20.01
CA HIS A 208 6.02 -13.11 -19.25
C HIS A 208 5.60 -12.91 -17.78
N HIS A 209 6.07 -11.84 -17.15
CA HIS A 209 5.67 -11.47 -15.78
C HIS A 209 4.17 -11.20 -15.68
N PHE A 210 3.57 -10.54 -16.68
CA PHE A 210 2.12 -10.33 -16.73
C PHE A 210 1.36 -11.65 -16.75
N CYS A 211 1.73 -12.59 -17.64
CA CYS A 211 1.07 -13.88 -17.75
C CYS A 211 1.22 -14.67 -16.45
N ALA A 212 2.45 -14.79 -15.91
CA ALA A 212 2.71 -15.47 -14.64
C ALA A 212 1.89 -14.88 -13.48
N PHE A 213 1.91 -13.55 -13.32
CA PHE A 213 1.14 -12.86 -12.28
C PHE A 213 -0.36 -13.18 -12.36
N PHE A 214 -0.98 -13.01 -13.53
CA PHE A 214 -2.42 -13.21 -13.64
C PHE A 214 -2.83 -14.68 -13.61
N GLN A 215 -2.00 -15.61 -14.11
CA GLN A 215 -2.26 -17.03 -14.00
C GLN A 215 -2.22 -17.48 -12.53
N ALA A 216 -1.23 -17.03 -11.76
CA ALA A 216 -1.16 -17.31 -10.33
C ALA A 216 -2.33 -16.67 -9.56
N LEU A 217 -2.60 -15.38 -9.81
CA LEU A 217 -3.68 -14.64 -9.14
C LEU A 217 -5.07 -15.24 -9.38
N PHE A 218 -5.32 -15.80 -10.57
CA PHE A 218 -6.61 -16.41 -10.92
C PHE A 218 -6.66 -17.92 -10.71
N SER A 219 -5.57 -18.55 -10.27
CA SER A 219 -5.55 -19.98 -9.95
C SER A 219 -6.66 -20.44 -8.99
N PRO A 220 -7.11 -19.64 -7.99
CA PRO A 220 -8.22 -20.06 -7.12
C PRO A 220 -9.57 -20.17 -7.82
N LEU A 221 -9.74 -19.56 -9.00
CA LEU A 221 -10.96 -19.65 -9.81
C LEU A 221 -10.85 -20.68 -10.95
N THR A 222 -9.64 -21.09 -11.33
CA THR A 222 -9.41 -22.08 -12.39
C THR A 222 -9.14 -23.49 -11.85
N ALA A 223 -8.64 -23.60 -10.61
CA ALA A 223 -8.31 -24.86 -9.94
C ALA A 223 -9.26 -25.18 -8.77
N MET A 224 -10.52 -24.76 -8.84
CA MET A 224 -11.51 -25.02 -7.79
C MET A 224 -11.79 -26.51 -7.64
N ASN A 225 -11.90 -26.97 -6.39
CA ASN A 225 -12.51 -28.26 -6.12
C ASN A 225 -14.05 -28.16 -6.25
N LYS A 226 -14.72 -29.31 -6.35
CA LYS A 226 -16.18 -29.37 -6.53
C LYS A 226 -16.97 -28.67 -5.40
N ALA A 227 -16.49 -28.74 -4.16
CA ALA A 227 -17.17 -28.10 -3.04
C ALA A 227 -17.11 -26.56 -3.15
N ASP A 228 -15.95 -26.02 -3.53
CA ASP A 228 -15.77 -24.59 -3.77
C ASP A 228 -16.55 -24.11 -4.99
N GLU A 229 -16.64 -24.91 -6.07
CA GLU A 229 -17.51 -24.61 -7.21
C GLU A 229 -18.99 -24.51 -6.81
N ASP A 230 -19.47 -25.42 -5.96
CA ASP A 230 -20.87 -25.41 -5.49
C ASP A 230 -21.16 -24.20 -4.60
N VAL A 231 -20.18 -23.74 -3.82
CA VAL A 231 -20.30 -22.49 -3.04
C VAL A 231 -20.28 -21.28 -3.97
N PHE A 232 -19.37 -21.25 -4.94
CA PHE A 232 -19.28 -20.18 -5.92
C PHE A 232 -20.58 -20.05 -6.71
N LYS A 233 -21.13 -21.15 -7.24
CA LYS A 233 -22.40 -21.14 -7.97
C LYS A 233 -23.57 -20.64 -7.14
N ARG A 234 -23.60 -20.95 -5.84
CA ARG A 234 -24.63 -20.44 -4.91
C ARG A 234 -24.52 -18.94 -4.70
N GLU A 235 -23.31 -18.41 -4.65
CA GLU A 235 -23.06 -16.98 -4.43
C GLU A 235 -23.27 -16.15 -5.71
N PHE A 236 -22.73 -16.61 -6.84
CA PHE A 236 -22.65 -15.84 -8.09
C PHE A 236 -23.69 -16.27 -9.14
N GLY A 237 -24.45 -17.32 -8.89
CA GLY A 237 -25.49 -17.84 -9.79
C GLY A 237 -24.98 -18.60 -11.02
N THR A 238 -23.66 -18.71 -11.21
CA THR A 238 -23.03 -19.40 -12.34
C THR A 238 -21.63 -19.87 -11.96
N ASP A 239 -20.97 -20.66 -12.81
CA ASP A 239 -19.58 -21.07 -12.59
C ASP A 239 -18.57 -19.99 -13.02
N PRO A 240 -17.32 -20.06 -12.55
CA PRO A 240 -16.30 -19.06 -12.87
C PRO A 240 -16.05 -18.93 -14.38
N HIS A 241 -16.09 -20.03 -15.14
CA HIS A 241 -15.81 -20.02 -16.58
C HIS A 241 -16.89 -19.26 -17.36
N HIS A 242 -18.15 -19.30 -16.93
CA HIS A 242 -19.19 -18.46 -17.52
C HIS A 242 -19.09 -17.00 -17.07
N LEU A 243 -18.74 -16.74 -15.80
CA LEU A 243 -18.72 -15.38 -15.27
C LEU A 243 -17.56 -14.53 -15.80
N ILE A 244 -16.37 -15.12 -15.91
CA ILE A 244 -15.12 -14.43 -16.31
C ILE A 244 -14.47 -15.07 -17.55
N GLY A 245 -15.21 -15.88 -18.31
CA GLY A 245 -14.68 -16.68 -19.42
C GLY A 245 -13.89 -15.91 -20.47
N GLN A 246 -14.35 -14.72 -20.87
CA GLN A 246 -13.63 -13.90 -21.84
C GLN A 246 -12.22 -13.53 -21.33
N PHE A 247 -12.09 -13.19 -20.04
CA PHE A 247 -10.81 -12.90 -19.43
C PHE A 247 -9.92 -14.15 -19.38
N LEU A 248 -10.49 -15.30 -19.01
CA LEU A 248 -9.76 -16.57 -18.94
C LEU A 248 -9.24 -17.02 -20.32
N VAL A 249 -10.01 -16.82 -21.39
CA VAL A 249 -9.56 -17.13 -22.77
C VAL A 249 -8.34 -16.29 -23.13
N HIS A 250 -8.36 -14.99 -22.84
CA HIS A 250 -7.21 -14.13 -23.10
C HIS A 250 -5.99 -14.50 -22.23
N LEU A 251 -6.21 -14.91 -20.98
CA LEU A 251 -5.16 -15.33 -20.07
C LEU A 251 -4.55 -16.68 -20.48
N ALA A 252 -5.36 -17.62 -20.97
CA ALA A 252 -4.89 -18.91 -21.48
C ALA A 252 -4.08 -18.78 -22.78
N ALA A 253 -4.37 -17.76 -23.60
CA ALA A 253 -3.56 -17.39 -24.77
C ALA A 253 -2.26 -16.64 -24.41
N CYS A 254 -2.04 -16.35 -23.13
CA CYS A 254 -0.85 -15.70 -22.62
C CYS A 254 0.23 -16.78 -22.39
N GLU A 255 1.18 -16.90 -23.31
CA GLU A 255 2.31 -17.82 -23.15
C GLU A 255 3.29 -17.30 -22.08
N ILE A 256 3.67 -18.18 -21.15
CA ILE A 256 4.79 -18.01 -20.22
C ILE A 256 6.07 -18.39 -20.95
#